data_AF-Q21716-F1
#
_entry.id   AF-Q21716-F1
#
_cell.length_a   1.000
_cell.length_b   1.000
_cell.length_c   1.000
_cell.angle_alpha   90.00
_cell.angle_beta   90.00
_cell.angle_gamma   90.00
#
_symmetry.space_group_name_H-M   'P 1'
#
loop_
_entity.id
_entity.type
_entity.pdbx_description
1 polymer ?
#
loop_
_entity_poly.entity_id
_entity_poly.type
_entity_poly.pdbx_seq_one_letter_code
_entity_poly.pdbx_strand_id
1 'polypeptide(L)'
;MLTNEDYLSFLSLFNPVFFCTSVILQTIWLLFIIFHSAKMGIFRFIIAHTSVCNIACLCLVVLFQFRQVSSNVPVEVRSYGPLRILSTLTMYTCHQIFQLTILLSGISLIVTLYFKLMTLRWTKVSSITMILTFLAFHIPFFLSTGFVIYLILTVAYPQEIQEELALKNANATEYSIVGLMKLQTVSLMQFALVVGGVVLSPFICFGIRARILNLLNKHLDASSRTKTQHKSFVLGLTIQSAIPTFTYFPMYCMYFYCVTTKTEILFQQYFIYLASALPVFIEPIVTLYFVIPYRKKLLSCLGKRDNSVGTTISVSSGITRSRI
;
A
#
# COMPACT_ATOMS: atom_id res chain seq x y z
N MET A 1 -23.48 -22.17 -5.04
CA MET A 1 -23.08 -20.78 -4.73
C MET A 1 -22.43 -20.82 -3.35
N LEU A 2 -21.24 -20.23 -3.16
CA LEU A 2 -20.58 -20.25 -1.85
C LEU A 2 -21.45 -19.50 -0.82
N THR A 3 -21.60 -20.08 0.37
CA THR A 3 -22.39 -19.56 1.47
C THR A 3 -21.56 -18.65 2.39
N ASN A 4 -22.20 -17.95 3.32
CA ASN A 4 -21.48 -17.17 4.33
C ASN A 4 -20.52 -18.05 5.16
N GLU A 5 -20.96 -19.26 5.53
CA GLU A 5 -20.17 -20.22 6.29
C GLU A 5 -18.92 -20.67 5.53
N ASP A 6 -19.01 -20.86 4.21
CA ASP A 6 -17.86 -21.20 3.37
C ASP A 6 -16.79 -20.09 3.39
N TYR A 7 -17.22 -18.82 3.25
CA TYR A 7 -16.31 -17.68 3.30
C TYR A 7 -15.67 -17.51 4.68
N LEU A 8 -16.45 -17.64 5.75
CA LEU A 8 -15.94 -17.54 7.12
C LEU A 8 -14.96 -18.67 7.44
N SER A 9 -15.26 -19.90 7.01
CA SER A 9 -14.38 -21.05 7.16
C SER A 9 -13.07 -20.83 6.43
N PHE A 10 -13.11 -20.37 5.18
CA PHE A 10 -11.91 -20.02 4.42
C PHE A 10 -11.10 -18.91 5.10
N LEU A 11 -11.77 -17.81 5.50
CA LEU A 11 -11.12 -16.66 6.13
C LEU A 11 -10.53 -16.98 7.50
N SER A 12 -11.11 -17.94 8.24
CA SER A 12 -10.59 -18.39 9.53
C SER A 12 -9.17 -18.98 9.41
N LEU A 13 -8.87 -19.65 8.29
CA LEU A 13 -7.54 -20.16 7.97
C LEU A 13 -6.69 -19.13 7.24
N PHE A 14 -7.28 -18.45 6.24
CA PHE A 14 -6.55 -17.53 5.39
C PHE A 14 -6.03 -16.31 6.15
N ASN A 15 -6.84 -15.67 6.99
CA ASN A 15 -6.46 -14.42 7.65
C ASN A 15 -5.24 -14.57 8.57
N PRO A 16 -5.15 -15.58 9.46
CA PRO A 16 -3.94 -15.78 10.26
C PRO A 16 -2.69 -16.07 9.42
N VAL A 17 -2.81 -16.91 8.38
CA VAL A 17 -1.68 -17.23 7.49
C VAL A 17 -1.23 -16.00 6.72
N PHE A 18 -2.17 -15.26 6.14
CA PHE A 18 -1.92 -13.99 5.45
C PHE A 18 -1.27 -12.97 6.38
N PHE A 19 -1.77 -12.83 7.61
CA PHE A 19 -1.20 -11.93 8.62
C PHE A 19 0.25 -12.29 8.94
N CYS A 20 0.50 -13.53 9.37
CA CYS A 20 1.83 -13.98 9.79
C CYS A 20 2.85 -13.84 8.65
N THR A 21 2.49 -14.29 7.44
CA THR A 21 3.38 -14.18 6.28
C THR A 21 3.62 -12.73 5.87
N SER A 22 2.60 -11.87 5.89
CA SER A 22 2.73 -10.45 5.57
C SER A 22 3.59 -9.70 6.60
N VAL A 23 3.39 -9.96 7.90
CA VAL A 23 4.18 -9.34 8.97
C VAL A 23 5.64 -9.79 8.90
N ILE A 24 5.92 -11.06 8.63
CA ILE A 24 7.30 -11.56 8.43
C ILE A 24 7.94 -10.83 7.24
N LEU A 25 7.26 -10.75 6.10
CA LEU A 25 7.76 -10.06 4.91
C LEU A 25 7.99 -8.56 5.14
N GLN A 26 7.06 -7.87 5.80
CA GLN A 26 7.20 -6.46 6.16
C GLN A 26 8.35 -6.24 7.14
N THR A 27 8.52 -7.13 8.13
CA THR A 27 9.62 -7.06 9.09
C THR A 27 10.96 -7.27 8.41
N ILE A 28 11.10 -8.29 7.55
CA ILE A 28 12.30 -8.51 6.74
C ILE A 28 12.59 -7.26 5.91
N TRP A 29 11.59 -6.71 5.23
CA TRP A 29 11.77 -5.52 4.43
C TRP A 29 12.23 -4.32 5.26
N LEU A 30 11.62 -4.08 6.42
CA LEU A 30 12.00 -3.04 7.37
C LEU A 30 13.45 -3.19 7.84
N LEU A 31 13.90 -4.41 8.15
CA LEU A 31 15.29 -4.70 8.51
C LEU A 31 16.26 -4.37 7.35
N PHE A 32 15.89 -4.70 6.11
CA PHE A 32 16.70 -4.33 4.95
C PHE A 32 16.76 -2.80 4.74
N ILE A 33 15.65 -2.09 4.98
CA ILE A 33 15.61 -0.62 4.93
C ILE A 33 16.52 -0.01 6.00
N ILE A 34 16.46 -0.49 7.23
CA ILE A 34 17.25 0.06 8.35
C ILE A 34 18.75 -0.21 8.14
N PHE A 35 19.12 -1.46 7.87
CA PHE A 35 20.53 -1.88 7.87
C PHE A 35 21.24 -1.73 6.52
N HIS A 36 20.54 -1.80 5.39
CA HIS A 36 21.18 -1.85 4.06
C HIS A 36 20.88 -0.63 3.19
N SER A 37 20.04 0.30 3.66
CA SER A 37 19.67 1.51 2.93
C SER A 37 20.50 2.74 3.29
N ALA A 38 21.71 2.58 3.85
CA ALA A 38 22.58 3.68 4.28
C ALA A 38 22.81 4.76 3.21
N LYS A 39 22.73 4.40 1.92
CA LYS A 39 22.87 5.31 0.77
C LYS A 39 21.56 6.00 0.32
N MET A 40 20.44 5.76 1.00
CA MET A 40 19.12 6.24 0.58
C MET A 40 18.59 7.44 1.39
N GLY A 41 19.37 8.04 2.29
CA GLY A 41 19.04 9.33 2.93
C GLY A 41 17.59 9.43 3.42
N ILE A 42 16.87 10.48 3.01
CA ILE A 42 15.47 10.74 3.37
C ILE A 42 14.49 9.64 2.90
N PHE A 43 14.78 8.95 1.78
CA PHE A 43 13.93 7.86 1.28
C PHE A 43 13.80 6.72 2.30
N ARG A 44 14.83 6.50 3.10
CA ARG A 44 14.81 5.47 4.15
C ARG A 44 13.70 5.75 5.16
N PHE A 45 13.54 7.00 5.60
CA PHE A 45 12.52 7.38 6.58
C PHE A 45 11.12 7.28 5.98
N ILE A 46 10.94 7.72 4.74
CA ILE A 46 9.65 7.65 4.03
C ILE A 46 9.19 6.19 3.88
N ILE A 47 10.08 5.30 3.41
CA ILE A 47 9.74 3.89 3.20
C ILE A 47 9.56 3.16 4.55
N ALA A 48 10.38 3.46 5.56
CA ALA A 48 10.22 2.86 6.89
C ALA A 48 8.86 3.25 7.52
N HIS A 49 8.47 4.51 7.41
CA HIS A 49 7.16 4.98 7.86
C HIS A 49 6.03 4.25 7.12
N THR A 50 6.12 4.08 5.81
CA THR A 50 5.15 3.29 5.04
C THR A 50 5.05 1.85 5.53
N SER A 51 6.18 1.19 5.83
CA SER A 51 6.16 -0.18 6.35
C SER A 51 5.46 -0.26 7.70
N VAL A 52 5.67 0.71 8.60
CA VAL A 52 4.95 0.78 9.89
C VAL A 52 3.45 0.97 9.69
N CYS A 53 3.04 1.91 8.82
CA CYS A 53 1.64 2.11 8.45
C CYS A 53 1.02 0.83 7.87
N ASN A 54 1.74 0.14 6.99
CA ASN A 54 1.34 -1.12 6.39
C ASN A 54 1.14 -2.23 7.44
N ILE A 55 2.00 -2.32 8.46
CA ILE A 55 1.80 -3.26 9.58
C ILE A 55 0.53 -2.90 10.36
N ALA A 56 0.30 -1.62 10.66
CA ALA A 56 -0.94 -1.18 11.31
C ALA A 56 -2.18 -1.54 10.48
N CYS A 57 -2.11 -1.38 9.15
CA CYS A 57 -3.16 -1.78 8.21
C CYS A 57 -3.47 -3.29 8.31
N LEU A 58 -2.44 -4.14 8.32
CA LEU A 58 -2.60 -5.60 8.47
C LEU A 58 -3.27 -5.96 9.80
N CYS A 59 -2.87 -5.31 10.89
CA CYS A 59 -3.51 -5.50 12.19
C CYS A 59 -4.99 -5.16 12.14
N LEU A 60 -5.36 -4.01 11.56
CA LEU A 60 -6.76 -3.60 11.45
C LEU A 60 -7.60 -4.60 10.63
N VAL A 61 -7.08 -5.06 9.49
CA VAL A 61 -7.79 -6.00 8.61
C VAL A 61 -8.08 -7.32 9.33
N VAL A 62 -7.12 -7.85 10.08
CA VAL A 62 -7.21 -9.19 10.67
C VAL A 62 -7.95 -9.15 12.01
N LEU A 63 -7.78 -8.08 12.80
CA LEU A 63 -8.43 -7.93 14.10
C LEU A 63 -9.92 -7.59 13.99
N PHE A 64 -10.33 -6.86 12.95
CA PHE A 64 -11.74 -6.52 12.75
C PHE A 64 -12.42 -7.38 11.68
N GLN A 65 -11.70 -7.85 10.66
CA GLN A 65 -12.27 -8.62 9.53
C GLN A 65 -13.53 -7.93 8.99
N PHE A 66 -13.37 -6.68 8.56
CA PHE A 66 -14.48 -5.89 8.07
C PHE A 66 -15.12 -6.57 6.85
N ARG A 67 -16.45 -6.55 6.82
CA ARG A 67 -17.30 -6.95 5.69
C ARG A 67 -18.19 -5.79 5.33
N GLN A 68 -18.31 -5.49 4.05
CA GLN A 68 -19.16 -4.39 3.58
C GLN A 68 -20.37 -4.95 2.83
N VAL A 69 -21.56 -4.85 3.43
CA VAL A 69 -22.82 -5.30 2.82
C VAL A 69 -23.32 -4.23 1.86
N SER A 70 -22.73 -4.23 0.68
CA SER A 70 -22.92 -3.19 -0.36
C SER A 70 -24.29 -3.21 -1.04
N SER A 71 -25.07 -4.28 -0.87
CA SER A 71 -26.44 -4.39 -1.39
C SER A 71 -27.45 -3.55 -0.60
N ASN A 72 -27.16 -3.27 0.68
CA ASN A 72 -28.00 -2.44 1.53
C ASN A 72 -27.79 -0.95 1.25
N VAL A 73 -28.85 -0.15 1.37
CA VAL A 73 -28.75 1.31 1.43
C VAL A 73 -29.48 1.81 2.68
N PRO A 74 -28.78 2.41 3.66
CA PRO A 74 -27.34 2.69 3.69
C PRO A 74 -26.46 1.41 3.69
N VAL A 75 -25.22 1.53 3.20
CA VAL A 75 -24.28 0.41 3.16
C VAL A 75 -23.86 0.08 4.59
N GLU A 76 -24.04 -1.18 4.97
CA GLU A 76 -23.74 -1.64 6.32
C GLU A 76 -22.33 -2.24 6.37
N VAL A 77 -21.51 -1.75 7.31
CA VAL A 77 -20.20 -2.33 7.59
C VAL A 77 -20.31 -3.21 8.83
N ARG A 78 -19.82 -4.45 8.73
CA ARG A 78 -19.81 -5.45 9.80
C ARG A 78 -18.39 -5.84 10.16
N SER A 79 -18.18 -6.26 11.39
CA SER A 79 -16.91 -6.79 11.91
C SER A 79 -17.11 -8.22 12.40
N TYR A 80 -16.30 -9.14 11.90
CA TYR A 80 -16.32 -10.56 12.27
C TYR A 80 -15.12 -10.97 13.14
N GLY A 81 -14.10 -10.11 13.18
CA GLY A 81 -12.83 -10.39 13.86
C GLY A 81 -12.92 -10.37 15.38
N PRO A 82 -11.82 -10.72 16.07
CA PRO A 82 -11.75 -10.80 17.53
C PRO A 82 -12.08 -9.48 18.24
N LEU A 83 -11.83 -8.32 17.61
CA LEU A 83 -12.12 -7.01 18.20
C LEU A 83 -13.54 -6.49 17.88
N ARG A 84 -14.47 -7.36 17.45
CA ARG A 84 -15.88 -6.98 17.23
C ARG A 84 -16.61 -6.57 18.52
N ILE A 85 -16.11 -6.98 19.69
CA ILE A 85 -16.69 -6.65 21.00
C ILE A 85 -16.48 -5.19 21.43
N LEU A 86 -15.65 -4.44 20.71
CA LEU A 86 -15.40 -3.04 21.01
C LEU A 86 -16.63 -2.18 20.71
N SER A 87 -16.65 -0.96 21.26
CA SER A 87 -17.71 -0.02 20.96
C SER A 87 -17.81 0.27 19.46
N THR A 88 -19.03 0.53 18.98
CA THR A 88 -19.28 0.88 17.59
C THR A 88 -18.48 2.11 17.14
N LEU A 89 -18.33 3.11 18.02
CA LEU A 89 -17.49 4.28 17.78
C LEU A 89 -16.03 3.89 17.53
N THR A 90 -15.47 3.02 18.36
CA THR A 90 -14.09 2.54 18.21
C THR A 90 -13.92 1.76 16.91
N MET A 91 -14.83 0.82 16.62
CA MET A 91 -14.77 0.04 15.38
C MET A 91 -14.86 0.93 14.13
N TYR A 92 -15.77 1.90 14.13
CA TYR A 92 -15.94 2.83 13.01
C TYR A 92 -14.70 3.72 12.82
N THR A 93 -14.12 4.20 13.93
CA THR A 93 -12.86 4.96 13.91
C THR A 93 -11.73 4.13 13.32
N CYS A 94 -11.58 2.87 13.74
CA CYS A 94 -10.60 1.94 13.19
C CYS A 94 -10.82 1.65 11.70
N HIS A 95 -12.07 1.51 11.27
CA HIS A 95 -12.43 1.38 9.85
C HIS A 95 -12.00 2.60 9.03
N GLN A 96 -12.18 3.82 9.55
CA GLN A 96 -11.73 5.03 8.87
C GLN A 96 -10.20 5.18 8.86
N ILE A 97 -9.54 4.84 9.97
CA ILE A 97 -8.06 4.82 10.05
C ILE A 97 -7.47 3.84 9.03
N PHE A 98 -8.11 2.68 8.82
CA PHE A 98 -7.71 1.73 7.79
C PHE A 98 -7.69 2.38 6.39
N GLN A 99 -8.76 3.09 6.02
CA GLN A 99 -8.82 3.79 4.73
C GLN A 99 -7.75 4.88 4.58
N LEU A 100 -7.51 5.66 5.65
CA LEU A 100 -6.43 6.66 5.67
C LEU A 100 -5.05 6.03 5.50
N THR A 101 -4.83 4.87 6.11
CA THR A 101 -3.55 4.16 6.07
C THR A 101 -3.24 3.67 4.65
N ILE A 102 -4.24 3.16 3.92
CA ILE A 102 -4.10 2.79 2.51
C ILE A 102 -3.75 4.00 1.65
N LEU A 103 -4.47 5.10 1.82
CA LEU A 103 -4.21 6.33 1.07
C LEU A 103 -2.79 6.86 1.33
N LEU A 104 -2.37 6.88 2.59
CA LEU A 104 -1.04 7.32 3.01
C LEU A 104 0.07 6.45 2.41
N SER A 105 -0.14 5.13 2.37
CA SER A 105 0.78 4.19 1.73
C SER A 105 0.94 4.50 0.23
N GLY A 106 -0.17 4.70 -0.48
CA GLY A 106 -0.17 5.08 -1.89
C GLY A 106 0.52 6.42 -2.18
N ILE A 107 0.26 7.44 -1.35
CA ILE A 107 0.93 8.76 -1.46
C ILE A 107 2.44 8.62 -1.25
N SER A 108 2.85 7.88 -0.22
CA SER A 108 4.27 7.69 0.09
C SER A 108 5.07 7.06 -1.06
N LEU A 109 4.44 6.15 -1.81
CA LEU A 109 5.05 5.55 -3.01
C LEU A 109 5.32 6.61 -4.10
N ILE A 110 4.33 7.45 -4.40
CA ILE A 110 4.44 8.52 -5.40
C ILE A 110 5.50 9.54 -4.96
N VAL A 111 5.47 9.94 -3.68
CA VAL A 111 6.45 10.85 -3.08
C VAL A 111 7.87 10.27 -3.23
N THR A 112 8.06 8.99 -2.89
CA THR A 112 9.36 8.31 -3.02
C THR A 112 9.88 8.37 -4.46
N LEU A 113 9.02 8.10 -5.44
CA LEU A 113 9.41 8.15 -6.85
C LEU A 113 9.73 9.57 -7.32
N TYR A 114 8.95 10.56 -6.88
CA TYR A 114 9.16 11.97 -7.21
C TYR A 114 10.48 12.51 -6.65
N PHE A 115 10.75 12.28 -5.36
CA PHE A 115 12.02 12.69 -4.76
C PHE A 115 13.21 11.98 -5.42
N LYS A 116 13.02 10.75 -5.92
CA LYS A 116 14.04 10.04 -6.69
C LYS A 116 14.36 10.75 -8.00
N LEU A 117 13.34 11.27 -8.69
CA LEU A 117 13.51 12.13 -9.86
C LEU A 117 14.27 13.41 -9.51
N MET A 118 13.91 14.09 -8.40
CA MET A 118 14.61 15.30 -7.97
C MET A 118 16.10 15.07 -7.69
N THR A 119 16.42 13.95 -7.02
CA THR A 119 17.81 13.57 -6.73
C THR A 119 18.64 13.39 -8.01
N LEU A 120 18.03 12.85 -9.06
CA LEU A 120 18.70 12.67 -10.36
C LEU A 120 18.85 13.97 -11.15
N ARG A 121 17.97 14.95 -10.95
CA ARG A 121 18.03 16.21 -11.70
C ARG A 121 19.24 17.06 -11.37
N TRP A 122 20.11 16.68 -10.42
CA TRP A 122 21.30 17.41 -9.96
C TRP A 122 21.10 18.89 -9.61
N THR A 123 19.86 19.38 -9.72
CA THR A 123 19.46 20.70 -9.32
C THR A 123 19.54 20.72 -7.81
N LYS A 124 20.31 21.67 -7.28
CA LYS A 124 20.22 22.19 -5.92
C LYS A 124 18.79 22.65 -5.67
N VAL A 125 17.85 21.72 -5.53
CA VAL A 125 16.50 22.07 -5.12
C VAL A 125 16.63 22.54 -3.69
N SER A 126 16.20 23.76 -3.42
CA SER A 126 16.26 24.31 -2.07
C SER A 126 15.52 23.38 -1.10
N SER A 127 15.98 23.29 0.14
CA SER A 127 15.29 22.52 1.18
C SER A 127 13.83 22.96 1.35
N ILE A 128 13.55 24.24 1.14
CA ILE A 128 12.20 24.81 1.17
C ILE A 128 11.34 24.19 0.05
N THR A 129 11.83 24.16 -1.19
CA THR A 129 11.09 23.57 -2.31
C THR A 129 10.83 22.08 -2.09
N MET A 130 11.78 21.36 -1.49
CA MET A 130 11.57 19.96 -1.08
C MET A 130 10.44 19.83 -0.07
N ILE A 131 10.45 20.64 1.00
CA ILE A 131 9.41 20.63 2.04
C ILE A 131 8.04 21.00 1.44
N LEU A 132 7.97 22.08 0.67
CA LEU A 132 6.71 22.51 0.02
C LEU A 132 6.16 21.43 -0.91
N THR A 133 7.03 20.76 -1.66
CA THR A 133 6.59 19.67 -2.55
C THR A 133 6.11 18.47 -1.74
N PHE A 134 6.81 18.10 -0.67
CA PHE A 134 6.36 17.05 0.25
C PHE A 134 4.98 17.36 0.83
N LEU A 135 4.76 18.58 1.32
CA LEU A 135 3.46 19.02 1.84
C LEU A 135 2.37 19.00 0.76
N ALA A 136 2.70 19.44 -0.46
CA ALA A 136 1.76 19.42 -1.59
C ALA A 136 1.26 18.01 -1.92
N PHE A 137 2.15 17.00 -1.90
CA PHE A 137 1.75 15.60 -2.09
C PHE A 137 0.85 15.06 -0.96
N HIS A 138 0.90 15.64 0.23
CA HIS A 138 0.06 15.24 1.37
C HIS A 138 -1.26 16.00 1.46
N ILE A 139 -1.54 16.98 0.59
CA ILE A 139 -2.84 17.67 0.54
C ILE A 139 -4.02 16.67 0.47
N PRO A 140 -4.01 15.64 -0.41
CA PRO A 140 -5.07 14.64 -0.45
C PRO A 140 -5.24 13.89 0.88
N PHE A 141 -4.15 13.61 1.59
CA PHE A 141 -4.20 12.93 2.90
C PHE A 141 -4.87 13.81 3.97
N PHE A 142 -4.49 15.08 4.06
CA PHE A 142 -5.10 16.01 5.01
C PHE A 142 -6.58 16.26 4.71
N LEU A 143 -6.93 16.41 3.43
CA LEU A 143 -8.33 16.53 3.01
C LEU A 143 -9.15 15.29 3.39
N SER A 144 -8.61 14.09 3.12
CA SER A 144 -9.21 12.81 3.51
C SER A 144 -9.39 12.70 5.03
N THR A 145 -8.42 13.17 5.80
CA THR A 145 -8.49 13.18 7.28
C THR A 145 -9.62 14.11 7.76
N GLY A 146 -9.79 15.28 7.14
CA GLY A 146 -10.91 16.17 7.43
C GLY A 146 -12.27 15.50 7.18
N PHE A 147 -12.43 14.80 6.05
CA PHE A 147 -13.66 14.05 5.76
C PHE A 147 -13.88 12.90 6.73
N VAL A 148 -12.82 12.17 7.10
CA VAL A 148 -12.90 11.09 8.11
C VAL A 148 -13.36 11.62 9.46
N ILE A 149 -12.78 12.72 9.95
CA ILE A 149 -13.18 13.34 11.21
C ILE A 149 -14.66 13.74 11.15
N TYR A 150 -15.08 14.40 10.07
CA TYR A 150 -16.48 14.75 9.86
C TYR A 150 -17.40 13.52 9.87
N LEU A 151 -17.03 12.45 9.18
CA LEU A 151 -17.81 11.21 9.14
C LEU A 151 -17.90 10.55 10.51
N ILE A 152 -16.82 10.51 11.29
CA ILE A 152 -16.86 9.98 12.66
C ILE A 152 -17.82 10.82 13.51
N LEU A 153 -17.71 12.15 13.47
CA LEU A 153 -18.55 13.06 14.26
C LEU A 153 -20.03 13.01 13.89
N THR A 154 -20.37 12.68 12.65
CA THR A 154 -21.76 12.71 12.16
C THR A 154 -22.42 11.33 12.08
N VAL A 155 -21.65 10.27 11.86
CA VAL A 155 -22.16 8.91 11.62
C VAL A 155 -21.96 7.99 12.83
N ALA A 156 -20.96 8.24 13.68
CA ALA A 156 -20.61 7.31 14.76
C ALA A 156 -20.63 7.94 16.16
N TYR A 157 -20.33 9.23 16.28
CA TYR A 157 -20.25 9.93 17.56
C TYR A 157 -21.62 10.24 18.22
N PRO A 158 -22.71 10.58 17.50
CA PRO A 158 -23.99 10.90 18.15
C PRO A 158 -24.49 9.75 19.02
N GLN A 159 -24.88 10.07 20.26
CA GLN A 159 -25.26 9.07 21.27
C GLN A 159 -26.45 8.20 20.84
N GLU A 160 -27.45 8.80 20.19
CA GLU A 160 -28.61 8.08 19.63
C GLU A 160 -28.19 6.95 18.68
N ILE A 161 -27.22 7.21 17.81
CA ILE A 161 -26.70 6.20 16.86
C ILE A 161 -25.91 5.13 17.60
N GLN A 162 -25.12 5.52 18.60
CA GLN A 162 -24.36 4.56 19.41
C GLN A 162 -25.29 3.59 20.16
N GLU A 163 -26.36 4.11 20.77
CA GLU A 163 -27.37 3.31 21.48
C GLU A 163 -28.15 2.41 20.53
N GLU A 164 -28.59 2.93 19.37
CA GLU A 164 -29.29 2.13 18.35
C GLU A 164 -28.42 0.96 17.87
N LEU A 165 -27.15 1.21 17.57
CA LEU A 165 -26.23 0.18 17.11
C LEU A 165 -25.80 -0.76 18.24
N ALA A 166 -25.70 -0.29 19.49
CA ALA A 166 -25.44 -1.14 20.65
C ALA A 166 -26.58 -2.13 20.87
N LEU A 167 -27.85 -1.70 20.75
CA LEU A 167 -29.01 -2.58 20.84
C LEU A 167 -29.04 -3.62 19.73
N LYS A 168 -28.71 -3.23 18.48
CA LYS A 168 -28.59 -4.17 17.37
C LYS A 168 -27.46 -5.17 17.59
N ASN A 169 -26.33 -4.73 18.12
CA ASN A 169 -25.17 -5.57 18.40
C ASN A 169 -25.37 -6.47 19.62
N ALA A 170 -26.20 -6.09 20.59
CA ALA A 170 -26.54 -6.94 21.73
C ALA A 170 -27.23 -8.25 21.30
N ASN A 171 -28.00 -8.21 20.22
CA ASN A 171 -28.67 -9.38 19.66
C ASN A 171 -27.81 -10.19 18.67
N ALA A 172 -26.66 -9.66 18.25
CA ALA A 172 -25.84 -10.27 17.21
C ALA A 172 -24.70 -11.10 17.83
N THR A 173 -24.70 -12.42 17.57
CA THR A 173 -23.68 -13.34 18.11
C THR A 173 -22.48 -13.52 17.18
N GLU A 174 -22.71 -13.48 15.87
CA GLU A 174 -21.71 -13.79 14.84
C GLU A 174 -20.87 -12.59 14.41
N TYR A 175 -21.46 -11.40 14.39
CA TYR A 175 -20.82 -10.16 13.92
C TYR A 175 -21.32 -8.96 14.71
N SER A 176 -20.60 -7.85 14.60
CA SER A 176 -21.04 -6.56 15.13
C SER A 176 -21.10 -5.54 14.01
N ILE A 177 -22.18 -4.76 13.98
CA ILE A 177 -22.38 -3.65 13.06
C ILE A 177 -21.44 -2.51 13.49
N VAL A 178 -20.56 -2.13 12.56
CA VAL A 178 -19.54 -1.09 12.72
C VAL A 178 -20.12 0.28 12.42
N GLY A 179 -21.03 0.36 11.44
CA GLY A 179 -21.68 1.62 11.08
C GLY A 179 -22.45 1.53 9.77
N LEU A 180 -23.30 2.54 9.55
CA LEU A 180 -24.15 2.67 8.37
C LEU A 180 -23.63 3.81 7.50
N MET A 181 -23.02 3.48 6.37
CA MET A 181 -22.53 4.47 5.42
C MET A 181 -23.66 4.91 4.50
N LYS A 182 -24.24 6.07 4.80
CA LYS A 182 -25.12 6.76 3.86
C LYS A 182 -24.28 7.23 2.67
N LEU A 183 -24.76 7.01 1.45
CA LEU A 183 -24.19 7.59 0.22
C LEU A 183 -24.50 9.09 0.14
N GLN A 184 -24.05 9.84 1.14
CA GLN A 184 -24.09 11.29 1.19
C GLN A 184 -22.86 11.88 0.48
N THR A 185 -22.92 13.17 0.18
CA THR A 185 -21.88 13.91 -0.55
C THR A 185 -20.48 13.70 0.04
N VAL A 186 -20.31 13.76 1.36
CA VAL A 186 -18.98 13.59 2.00
C VAL A 186 -18.47 12.16 1.87
N SER A 187 -19.32 11.14 2.06
CA SER A 187 -18.94 9.74 1.86
C SER A 187 -18.50 9.47 0.41
N LEU A 188 -19.20 10.07 -0.56
CA LEU A 188 -18.86 9.99 -1.98
C LEU A 188 -17.54 10.71 -2.30
N MET A 189 -17.31 11.90 -1.73
CA MET A 189 -16.04 12.61 -1.88
C MET A 189 -14.87 11.83 -1.31
N GLN A 190 -15.04 11.24 -0.12
CA GLN A 190 -14.04 10.38 0.51
C GLN A 190 -13.75 9.14 -0.35
N PHE A 191 -14.79 8.47 -0.83
CA PHE A 191 -14.67 7.31 -1.72
C PHE A 191 -13.94 7.68 -3.02
N ALA A 192 -14.32 8.78 -3.67
CA ALA A 192 -13.71 9.27 -4.90
C ALA A 192 -12.23 9.62 -4.70
N LEU A 193 -11.86 10.18 -3.56
CA LEU A 193 -10.48 10.52 -3.23
C LEU A 193 -9.60 9.27 -3.08
N VAL A 194 -10.09 8.24 -2.38
CA VAL A 194 -9.37 6.98 -2.18
C VAL A 194 -9.27 6.19 -3.50
N VAL A 195 -10.40 5.95 -4.17
CA VAL A 195 -10.43 5.17 -5.42
C VAL A 195 -9.73 5.92 -6.55
N GLY A 196 -9.96 7.23 -6.67
CA GLY A 196 -9.28 8.08 -7.66
C GLY A 196 -7.77 8.07 -7.46
N GLY A 197 -7.29 8.12 -6.22
CA GLY A 197 -5.87 7.99 -5.90
C GLY A 197 -5.28 6.66 -6.39
N VAL A 198 -5.98 5.55 -6.16
CA VAL A 198 -5.57 4.21 -6.58
C VAL A 198 -5.54 4.07 -8.10
N VAL A 199 -6.52 4.63 -8.81
CA VAL A 199 -6.59 4.58 -10.27
C VAL A 199 -5.52 5.47 -10.91
N LEU A 200 -5.30 6.68 -10.38
CA LEU A 200 -4.36 7.64 -10.97
C LEU A 200 -2.90 7.34 -10.64
N SER A 201 -2.61 6.69 -9.50
CA SER A 201 -1.26 6.35 -9.03
C SER A 201 -0.36 5.71 -10.10
N PRO A 202 -0.75 4.62 -10.80
CA PRO A 202 0.11 4.01 -11.82
C PRO A 202 0.41 4.95 -12.99
N PHE A 203 -0.53 5.79 -13.42
CA PHE A 203 -0.32 6.72 -14.53
C PHE A 203 0.67 7.82 -14.14
N ILE A 204 0.53 8.37 -12.93
CA ILE A 204 1.47 9.36 -12.38
C ILE A 204 2.86 8.72 -12.26
N CYS A 205 2.94 7.52 -11.69
CA CYS A 205 4.21 6.80 -11.53
C CYS A 205 4.86 6.48 -12.88
N PHE A 206 4.08 6.07 -13.88
CA PHE A 206 4.58 5.81 -15.23
C PHE A 206 5.13 7.09 -15.88
N GLY A 207 4.44 8.22 -15.74
CA GLY A 207 4.91 9.52 -16.24
C GLY A 207 6.22 9.96 -15.57
N ILE A 208 6.34 9.80 -14.25
CA ILE A 208 7.58 10.09 -13.52
C ILE A 208 8.70 9.14 -13.95
N ARG A 209 8.42 7.83 -14.09
CA ARG A 209 9.37 6.84 -14.59
C ARG A 209 9.92 7.22 -15.96
N ALA A 210 9.07 7.59 -16.91
CA ALA A 210 9.50 8.00 -18.25
C ALA A 210 10.51 9.16 -18.18
N ARG A 211 10.24 10.16 -17.32
CA ARG A 211 11.15 11.28 -17.09
C ARG A 211 12.48 10.86 -16.48
N ILE A 212 12.45 9.97 -15.48
CA ILE A 212 13.68 9.42 -14.86
C ILE A 212 14.53 8.68 -15.90
N LEU A 213 13.91 7.82 -16.71
CA LEU A 213 14.64 7.04 -17.72
C LEU A 213 15.25 7.93 -18.80
N ASN A 214 14.52 8.95 -19.24
CA ASN A 214 15.04 9.93 -20.21
C ASN A 214 16.26 10.69 -19.65
N LEU A 215 16.18 11.14 -18.39
CA LEU A 215 17.28 11.83 -17.73
C LEU A 215 18.51 10.93 -17.56
N LEU A 216 18.29 9.68 -17.18
CA LEU A 216 19.34 8.69 -16.96
C LEU A 216 20.08 8.31 -18.25
N ASN A 217 19.36 8.26 -19.38
CA ASN A 217 19.93 7.93 -20.67
C ASN A 217 20.63 9.13 -21.32
N LYS A 218 20.11 10.36 -21.15
CA LYS A 218 20.61 11.55 -21.85
C LYS A 218 21.66 12.37 -21.10
N HIS A 219 21.57 12.47 -19.77
CA HIS A 219 22.29 13.52 -19.03
C HIS A 219 23.10 13.01 -17.83
N LEU A 220 22.96 11.74 -17.47
CA LEU A 220 23.68 11.19 -16.33
C LEU A 220 24.95 10.46 -16.79
N ASP A 221 26.11 11.05 -16.52
CA ASP A 221 27.45 10.43 -16.62
C ASP A 221 27.67 9.43 -15.47
N ALA A 222 26.73 8.50 -15.31
CA ALA A 222 26.82 7.45 -14.32
C ALA A 222 27.31 6.15 -14.96
N SER A 223 28.05 5.36 -14.18
CA SER A 223 28.45 4.01 -14.57
C SER A 223 27.23 3.17 -14.99
N SER A 224 27.45 2.22 -15.92
CA SER A 224 26.43 1.25 -16.35
C SER A 224 25.75 0.56 -15.16
N ARG A 225 26.53 0.21 -14.12
CA ARG A 225 26.04 -0.35 -12.86
C ARG A 225 25.05 0.56 -12.15
N THR A 226 25.38 1.83 -11.98
CA THR A 226 24.50 2.81 -11.34
C THR A 226 23.22 2.99 -12.16
N LYS A 227 23.33 3.10 -13.49
CA LYS A 227 22.16 3.19 -14.38
C LYS A 227 21.23 1.99 -14.20
N THR A 228 21.77 0.76 -14.20
CA THR A 228 20.97 -0.45 -13.99
C THR A 228 20.29 -0.48 -12.61
N GLN A 229 20.97 -0.03 -11.55
CA GLN A 229 20.37 0.10 -10.22
C GLN A 229 19.18 1.06 -10.20
N HIS A 230 19.32 2.23 -10.83
CA HIS A 230 18.22 3.20 -10.93
C HIS A 230 17.06 2.67 -11.77
N LYS A 231 17.33 2.05 -12.92
CA LYS A 231 16.30 1.44 -13.79
C LYS A 231 15.50 0.36 -13.06
N SER A 232 16.20 -0.55 -12.38
CA SER A 232 15.58 -1.64 -11.60
C SER A 232 14.73 -1.09 -10.46
N PHE A 233 15.25 -0.13 -9.69
CA PHE A 233 14.54 0.50 -8.58
C PHE A 233 13.23 1.19 -9.03
N VAL A 234 13.31 2.01 -10.09
CA VAL A 234 12.16 2.73 -10.63
C VAL A 234 11.12 1.77 -11.23
N LEU A 235 11.57 0.69 -11.87
CA LEU A 235 10.68 -0.36 -12.35
C LEU A 235 9.92 -1.01 -11.18
N GLY A 236 10.62 -1.34 -10.09
CA GLY A 236 10.00 -1.87 -8.87
C GLY A 236 8.90 -0.96 -8.32
N LEU A 237 9.19 0.34 -8.13
CA LEU A 237 8.20 1.32 -7.67
C LEU A 237 7.00 1.46 -8.63
N THR A 238 7.24 1.38 -9.94
CA THR A 238 6.16 1.46 -10.93
C THR A 238 5.26 0.23 -10.87
N ILE A 239 5.84 -0.96 -10.73
CA ILE A 239 5.08 -2.19 -10.53
C ILE A 239 4.26 -2.08 -9.24
N GLN A 240 4.88 -1.66 -8.13
CA GLN A 240 4.17 -1.45 -6.86
C GLN A 240 2.97 -0.52 -7.00
N SER A 241 3.12 0.57 -7.76
CA SER A 241 2.02 1.53 -7.97
C SER A 241 0.85 0.96 -8.76
N ALA A 242 1.08 -0.07 -9.58
CA ALA A 242 0.04 -0.74 -10.35
C ALA A 242 -0.64 -1.89 -9.58
N ILE A 243 -0.02 -2.45 -8.53
CA ILE A 243 -0.62 -3.55 -7.76
C ILE A 243 -1.97 -3.15 -7.16
N PRO A 244 -2.15 -1.98 -6.51
CA PRO A 244 -3.45 -1.51 -6.04
C PRO A 244 -4.51 -1.47 -7.16
N THR A 245 -4.12 -1.12 -8.38
CA THR A 245 -5.04 -1.11 -9.53
C THR A 245 -5.49 -2.51 -9.93
N PHE A 246 -4.66 -3.55 -9.76
CA PHE A 246 -5.07 -4.93 -10.04
C PHE A 246 -5.77 -5.61 -8.87
N THR A 247 -5.55 -5.14 -7.65
CA THR A 247 -6.09 -5.76 -6.43
C THR A 247 -7.35 -5.06 -5.94
N TYR A 248 -7.35 -3.72 -5.88
CA TYR A 248 -8.44 -2.94 -5.26
C TYR A 248 -9.52 -2.57 -6.27
N PHE A 249 -9.09 -2.09 -7.44
CA PHE A 249 -10.01 -1.52 -8.43
C PHE A 249 -11.08 -2.52 -8.87
N PRO A 250 -10.80 -3.83 -9.11
CA PRO A 250 -11.86 -4.79 -9.40
C PRO A 250 -12.91 -4.88 -8.28
N MET A 251 -12.49 -4.82 -7.01
CA MET A 251 -13.39 -4.85 -5.86
C MET A 251 -14.24 -3.58 -5.76
N TYR A 252 -13.68 -2.42 -6.12
CA TYR A 252 -14.42 -1.16 -6.19
C TYR A 252 -15.41 -1.10 -7.36
N CYS A 253 -15.05 -1.68 -8.51
CA CYS A 253 -15.99 -1.84 -9.63
C CYS A 253 -17.17 -2.74 -9.23
N MET A 254 -16.90 -3.88 -8.59
CA MET A 254 -17.95 -4.74 -8.04
C MET A 254 -18.79 -4.04 -6.96
N TYR A 255 -18.16 -3.22 -6.11
CA TYR A 255 -18.87 -2.41 -5.12
C TYR A 255 -19.86 -1.45 -5.78
N PHE A 256 -19.43 -0.68 -6.78
CA PHE A 256 -20.29 0.24 -7.50
C PHE A 256 -21.44 -0.50 -8.20
N TYR A 257 -21.15 -1.65 -8.79
CA TYR A 257 -22.17 -2.54 -9.33
C TYR A 257 -23.19 -2.96 -8.26
N CYS A 258 -22.76 -3.52 -7.12
CA CYS A 258 -23.65 -3.96 -6.05
C CYS A 258 -24.52 -2.83 -5.50
N VAL A 259 -23.98 -1.62 -5.34
CA VAL A 259 -24.73 -0.46 -4.85
C VAL A 259 -25.77 0.00 -5.87
N THR A 260 -25.46 -0.03 -7.17
CA THR A 260 -26.37 0.44 -8.22
C THR A 260 -27.47 -0.57 -8.52
N THR A 261 -27.15 -1.85 -8.62
CA THR A 261 -28.11 -2.92 -8.95
C THR A 261 -28.80 -3.55 -7.74
N LYS A 262 -28.35 -3.23 -6.51
CA LYS A 262 -28.77 -3.89 -5.27
C LYS A 262 -28.50 -5.39 -5.24
N THR A 263 -27.64 -5.91 -6.11
CA THR A 263 -27.27 -7.32 -6.12
C THR A 263 -26.27 -7.62 -5.03
N GLU A 264 -26.46 -8.73 -4.32
CA GLU A 264 -25.48 -9.22 -3.37
C GLU A 264 -24.40 -10.06 -4.07
N ILE A 265 -23.13 -9.66 -3.91
CA ILE A 265 -21.96 -10.45 -4.30
C ILE A 265 -21.11 -10.71 -3.06
N LEU A 266 -21.26 -11.89 -2.43
CA LEU A 266 -20.56 -12.22 -1.19
C LEU A 266 -19.04 -12.10 -1.30
N PHE A 267 -18.46 -12.52 -2.44
CA PHE A 267 -17.03 -12.36 -2.71
C PHE A 267 -16.58 -10.90 -2.56
N GLN A 268 -17.35 -9.96 -3.11
CA GLN A 268 -17.08 -8.53 -3.00
C GLN A 268 -17.09 -8.09 -1.53
N GLN A 269 -18.12 -8.48 -0.80
CA GLN A 269 -18.34 -8.04 0.58
C GLN A 269 -17.22 -8.49 1.54
N TYR A 270 -16.74 -9.73 1.39
CA TYR A 270 -15.69 -10.31 2.24
C TYR A 270 -14.29 -9.88 1.83
N PHE A 271 -14.01 -9.76 0.53
CA PHE A 271 -12.65 -9.52 0.06
C PHE A 271 -12.31 -8.05 -0.18
N ILE A 272 -13.25 -7.10 -0.13
CA ILE A 272 -12.92 -5.68 -0.43
C ILE A 272 -11.80 -5.12 0.45
N TYR A 273 -11.81 -5.41 1.75
CA TYR A 273 -10.76 -4.98 2.69
C TYR A 273 -9.50 -5.81 2.56
N LEU A 274 -9.63 -7.12 2.34
CA LEU A 274 -8.51 -8.03 2.22
C LEU A 274 -7.71 -7.80 0.92
N ALA A 275 -8.42 -7.60 -0.20
CA ALA A 275 -7.84 -7.18 -1.46
C ALA A 275 -7.16 -5.82 -1.31
N SER A 276 -7.74 -4.91 -0.52
CA SER A 276 -7.12 -3.64 -0.16
C SER A 276 -5.83 -3.79 0.67
N ALA A 277 -5.70 -4.87 1.44
CA ALA A 277 -4.48 -5.19 2.18
C ALA A 277 -3.44 -5.97 1.37
N LEU A 278 -3.82 -6.56 0.22
CA LEU A 278 -2.97 -7.49 -0.53
C LEU A 278 -1.64 -6.87 -1.05
N PRO A 279 -1.57 -5.60 -1.50
CA PRO A 279 -0.31 -4.94 -1.84
C PRO A 279 0.65 -4.89 -0.67
N VAL A 280 0.17 -4.81 0.57
CA VAL A 280 1.04 -4.85 1.76
C VAL A 280 1.82 -6.16 1.83
N PHE A 281 1.25 -7.27 1.35
CA PHE A 281 1.95 -8.55 1.22
C PHE A 281 2.93 -8.57 0.03
N ILE A 282 2.51 -8.04 -1.12
CA ILE A 282 3.27 -8.15 -2.39
C ILE A 282 4.43 -7.12 -2.45
N GLU A 283 4.26 -5.94 -1.87
CA GLU A 283 5.23 -4.83 -1.91
C GLU A 283 6.63 -5.20 -1.39
N PRO A 284 6.78 -5.87 -0.22
CA PRO A 284 8.07 -6.38 0.24
C PRO A 284 8.75 -7.28 -0.79
N ILE A 285 7.99 -8.19 -1.41
CA ILE A 285 8.51 -9.16 -2.39
C ILE A 285 9.06 -8.42 -3.61
N VAL A 286 8.27 -7.50 -4.16
CA VAL A 286 8.67 -6.66 -5.30
C VAL A 286 9.89 -5.82 -4.94
N THR A 287 9.91 -5.21 -3.75
CA THR A 287 11.06 -4.39 -3.34
C THR A 287 12.33 -5.22 -3.18
N LEU A 288 12.27 -6.35 -2.49
CA LEU A 288 13.42 -7.25 -2.31
C LEU A 288 13.97 -7.76 -3.65
N TYR A 289 13.12 -7.94 -4.66
CA TYR A 289 13.53 -8.37 -6.00
C TYR A 289 14.14 -7.23 -6.84
N PHE A 290 13.50 -6.05 -6.89
CA PHE A 290 13.89 -4.96 -7.80
C PHE A 290 14.98 -4.05 -7.21
N VAL A 291 15.12 -3.99 -5.89
CA VAL A 291 16.20 -3.23 -5.25
C VAL A 291 17.47 -4.08 -5.23
N ILE A 292 18.35 -3.86 -6.21
CA ILE A 292 19.55 -4.68 -6.44
C ILE A 292 20.39 -4.93 -5.17
N PRO A 293 20.69 -3.93 -4.33
CA PRO A 293 21.42 -4.18 -3.07
C PRO A 293 20.71 -5.18 -2.15
N TYR A 294 19.38 -5.10 -2.06
CA TYR A 294 18.57 -5.99 -1.23
C TYR A 294 18.57 -7.40 -1.83
N ARG A 295 18.34 -7.52 -3.13
CA ARG A 295 18.38 -8.81 -3.84
C ARG A 295 19.72 -9.52 -3.65
N LYS A 296 20.84 -8.81 -3.84
CA LYS A 296 22.19 -9.39 -3.67
C LYS A 296 22.43 -9.90 -2.25
N LYS A 297 21.97 -9.14 -1.24
CA LYS A 297 22.10 -9.55 0.16
C LYS A 297 21.20 -10.75 0.48
N LEU A 298 19.96 -10.75 0.00
CA LEU A 298 19.04 -11.89 0.16
C LEU A 298 19.64 -13.16 -0.46
N LEU A 299 20.13 -13.10 -1.69
CA LEU A 299 20.79 -14.23 -2.36
C LEU A 299 22.04 -14.70 -1.60
N SER A 300 22.84 -13.76 -1.08
CA SER A 300 23.99 -14.09 -0.24
C SER A 300 23.58 -14.78 1.06
N CYS A 301 22.49 -14.37 1.71
CA CYS A 301 21.95 -15.04 2.90
C CYS A 301 21.42 -16.45 2.58
N LEU A 302 20.94 -16.66 1.36
CA LEU A 302 20.49 -17.97 0.85
C LEU A 302 21.64 -18.83 0.30
N GLY A 303 22.90 -18.42 0.45
CA GLY A 303 24.07 -19.14 -0.06
C GLY A 303 24.24 -19.12 -1.59
N LYS A 304 23.37 -18.40 -2.32
CA LYS A 304 23.46 -18.23 -3.77
C LYS A 304 24.39 -17.06 -4.08
N ARG A 305 25.70 -17.32 -4.16
CA ARG A 305 26.66 -16.31 -4.66
C ARG A 305 26.42 -16.14 -6.16
N ASP A 306 26.10 -14.92 -6.58
CA ASP A 306 25.94 -14.58 -7.99
C ASP A 306 27.32 -14.67 -8.67
N ASN A 307 27.62 -15.83 -9.27
CA ASN A 307 28.89 -16.10 -9.95
C ASN A 307 29.06 -15.32 -11.28
N SER A 308 28.17 -14.38 -11.60
CA SER A 308 28.21 -13.60 -12.84
C SER A 308 29.28 -12.49 -12.89
N VAL A 309 30.28 -12.48 -11.99
CA VAL A 309 31.43 -11.54 -12.04
C VAL A 309 32.79 -12.28 -12.05
N GLY A 310 32.81 -13.58 -12.38
CA GLY A 310 34.04 -14.38 -12.37
C GLY A 310 34.69 -14.68 -13.74
N THR A 311 34.03 -14.46 -14.88
CA THR A 311 34.51 -15.02 -16.16
C THR A 311 34.65 -13.98 -17.27
N THR A 312 35.21 -12.81 -16.96
CA THR A 312 35.77 -11.95 -18.02
C THR A 312 36.99 -11.25 -17.47
N ILE A 313 38.11 -11.36 -18.20
CA ILE A 313 39.45 -10.83 -17.92
C ILE A 313 40.35 -11.79 -17.12
N SER A 314 40.62 -12.95 -17.72
CA SER A 314 41.97 -13.54 -17.71
C SER A 314 42.40 -13.80 -19.16
N VAL A 315 42.40 -12.74 -19.98
CA VAL A 315 43.23 -12.70 -21.18
C VAL A 315 44.33 -11.69 -20.88
N SER A 316 45.32 -12.16 -20.11
CA SER A 316 46.63 -11.52 -20.04
C SER A 316 47.34 -11.86 -21.34
N SER A 317 47.01 -11.14 -22.42
CA SER A 317 47.84 -11.09 -23.61
C SER A 317 49.13 -10.36 -23.25
N GLY A 318 50.15 -11.15 -22.92
CA GLY A 318 51.53 -10.71 -22.87
C GLY A 318 51.96 -10.25 -24.25
N ILE A 319 51.78 -8.98 -24.56
CA ILE A 319 52.48 -8.32 -25.66
C ILE A 319 53.78 -7.79 -25.06
N THR A 320 54.77 -8.67 -25.02
CA THR A 320 56.15 -8.36 -24.67
C THR A 320 56.70 -7.38 -25.72
N ARG A 321 57.01 -6.17 -25.25
CA ARG A 321 57.83 -5.18 -25.93
C ARG A 321 59.20 -5.76 -26.27
N SER A 322 59.63 -5.66 -27.53
CA SER A 322 61.04 -5.45 -27.90
C SER A 322 61.05 -4.26 -28.88
N ARG A 323 61.67 -3.11 -28.56
CA ARG A 323 63.13 -2.83 -28.65
C ARG A 323 63.61 -3.21 -30.06
N ILE A 324 64.07 -2.33 -30.93
CA ILE A 324 64.72 -1.01 -30.84
C ILE A 324 64.31 -0.20 -32.08
#